data_AF-A0A917Z184-F1
#
_entry.id   AF-A0A917Z184-F1
#
_cell.length_a   1.000
_cell.length_b   1.000
_cell.length_c   1.000
_cell.angle_alpha   90.00
_cell.angle_beta   90.00
_cell.angle_gamma   90.00
#
_symmetry.space_group_name_H-M   'P 1'
#
loop_
_entity.id
_entity.type
_entity.pdbx_description
1 polymer ?
#
loop_
_entity_poly.entity_id
_entity_poly.type
_entity_poly.pdbx_seq_one_letter_code
_entity_poly.pdbx_strand_id
1 'polypeptide(L)' 'MLAKDKPCLTDATESEKVRAIACRCGGRPGPLMAVAGARDRWQIRCQVSVCQAMNTGQGQDDVIRGWNRLSTHLYR' A
#
# COMPACT_ATOMS: atom_id res chain seq x y z
N MET A 1 -6.54 -24.77 -42.31
CA MET A 1 -7.32 -23.73 -41.60
C MET A 1 -8.15 -24.42 -40.55
N LEU A 2 -7.91 -24.16 -39.27
CA LEU A 2 -8.83 -24.42 -38.15
C LEU A 2 -8.15 -23.78 -36.92
N ALA A 3 -8.45 -22.50 -36.72
CA ALA A 3 -8.10 -21.78 -35.50
C ALA A 3 -8.80 -22.50 -34.34
N LYS A 4 -8.02 -23.04 -33.41
CA LYS A 4 -8.55 -23.49 -32.13
C LYS A 4 -8.49 -22.30 -31.21
N ASP A 5 -9.67 -21.78 -30.89
CA ASP A 5 -9.88 -20.65 -30.00
C ASP A 5 -9.08 -20.81 -28.72
N LYS A 6 -8.11 -19.91 -28.57
CA LYS A 6 -7.36 -19.70 -27.34
C LYS A 6 -8.37 -19.14 -26.33
N PRO A 7 -8.57 -19.76 -25.16
CA PRO A 7 -9.39 -19.14 -24.14
C PRO A 7 -8.76 -17.79 -23.79
N CYS A 8 -9.50 -16.73 -24.11
CA CYS A 8 -9.19 -15.37 -23.68
C CYS A 8 -9.27 -15.39 -22.15
N LEU A 9 -8.17 -15.03 -21.49
CA LEU A 9 -8.13 -14.80 -20.04
C LEU A 9 -9.04 -13.62 -19.73
N THR A 10 -10.33 -13.88 -19.58
CA THR A 10 -11.28 -12.91 -19.06
C THR A 10 -11.24 -12.96 -17.55
N ASP A 11 -11.20 -11.75 -16.99
CA ASP A 11 -11.49 -11.42 -15.61
C ASP A 11 -10.36 -11.72 -14.62
N ALA A 12 -9.34 -10.85 -14.67
CA ALA A 12 -8.64 -10.43 -13.47
C ALA A 12 -9.66 -9.75 -12.54
N THR A 13 -10.37 -10.61 -11.81
CA THR A 13 -11.28 -10.29 -10.72
C THR A 13 -10.60 -9.33 -9.76
N GLU A 14 -11.32 -8.24 -9.45
CA GLU A 14 -11.14 -7.29 -8.35
C GLU A 14 -9.71 -7.07 -7.85
N SER A 15 -9.19 -5.86 -8.10
CA SER A 15 -8.08 -5.30 -7.34
C SER A 15 -8.32 -5.48 -5.83
N GLU A 16 -7.70 -6.51 -5.27
CA GLU A 16 -7.64 -6.71 -3.83
C GLU A 16 -6.86 -5.52 -3.27
N LYS A 17 -7.59 -4.50 -2.80
CA LYS A 17 -6.99 -3.28 -2.23
C LYS A 17 -5.97 -3.71 -1.18
N VAL A 18 -4.71 -3.39 -1.42
CA VAL A 18 -3.62 -3.72 -0.51
C VAL A 18 -3.97 -3.11 0.85
N ARG A 19 -3.98 -3.92 1.92
CA ARG A 19 -4.30 -3.44 3.28
C ARG A 19 -3.02 -3.15 4.06
N ALA A 20 -3.03 -2.08 4.84
CA ALA A 20 -1.93 -1.73 5.72
C ALA A 20 -1.88 -2.67 6.92
N ILE A 21 -0.71 -3.28 7.17
CA ILE A 21 -0.49 -4.15 8.34
C ILE A 21 -0.12 -3.35 9.59
N ALA A 22 -0.07 -4.02 10.74
CA ALA A 22 0.42 -3.41 11.98
C ALA A 22 1.86 -2.91 11.81
N CYS A 23 2.15 -1.76 12.42
CA CYS A 23 3.51 -1.25 12.49
C CYS A 23 4.38 -2.21 13.31
N ARG A 24 5.67 -2.24 12.99
CA ARG A 24 6.66 -3.03 13.73
C ARG A 24 6.74 -2.72 15.22
N CYS A 25 6.37 -1.50 15.65
CA CYS A 25 6.29 -1.15 17.07
C CYS A 25 5.11 -1.79 17.81
N GLY A 26 4.25 -2.56 17.12
CA GLY A 26 2.98 -3.06 17.63
C GLY A 26 1.81 -2.07 17.45
N GLY A 27 2.10 -0.83 17.04
CA GLY A 27 1.10 0.20 16.76
C GLY A 27 0.30 -0.08 15.48
N ARG A 28 -0.86 0.58 15.35
CA ARG A 28 -1.70 0.48 14.15
C ARG A 28 -1.30 1.53 13.11
N PRO A 29 -1.51 1.26 11.81
CA PRO A 29 -1.44 2.29 10.80
C PRO A 29 -2.51 3.35 11.05
N GLY A 30 -2.13 4.62 10.94
CA GLY A 30 -3.07 5.73 10.86
C GLY A 30 -3.84 5.73 9.54
N PRO A 31 -4.82 6.65 9.39
CA PRO A 31 -5.49 6.83 8.12
C PRO A 31 -4.51 7.29 7.04
N LEU A 32 -4.80 6.90 5.79
CA LEU A 32 -4.15 7.50 4.63
C LEU A 32 -4.57 8.96 4.51
N MET A 33 -3.58 9.85 4.43
CA MET A 33 -3.80 11.29 4.29
C MET A 33 -3.22 11.78 2.98
N ALA A 34 -3.93 12.65 2.26
CA ALA A 34 -3.35 13.36 1.13
C ALA A 34 -2.28 14.34 1.62
N VAL A 35 -1.17 14.43 0.90
CA VAL A 35 -0.11 15.41 1.18
C VAL A 35 -0.51 16.76 0.57
N ALA A 36 -0.55 17.79 1.41
CA ALA A 36 -0.94 19.13 0.98
C ALA A 36 -0.06 19.65 -0.16
N GLY A 37 -0.68 20.22 -1.20
CA GLY A 37 0.02 20.77 -2.37
C GLY A 37 0.46 19.73 -3.41
N ALA A 38 0.19 18.44 -3.20
CA ALA A 38 0.48 17.38 -4.17
C ALA A 38 -0.81 16.73 -4.68
N ARG A 39 -0.94 16.54 -6.00
CA ARG A 39 -2.14 15.95 -6.62
C ARG A 39 -2.35 14.49 -6.23
N ASP A 40 -1.27 13.70 -6.27
CA ASP A 40 -1.36 12.25 -6.12
C ASP A 40 -0.42 11.71 -5.03
N ARG A 41 -0.03 12.52 -4.05
CA ARG A 41 0.77 12.02 -2.93
C ARG A 41 -0.09 11.74 -1.71
N TRP A 42 0.14 10.56 -1.15
CA TRP A 42 -0.50 10.10 0.07
C TRP A 42 0.57 9.79 1.11
N GLN A 43 0.18 9.82 2.36
CA GLN A 43 1.02 9.45 3.49
C GLN A 43 0.24 8.58 4.49
N ILE A 44 0.98 7.74 5.19
CA ILE A 44 0.49 6.94 6.32
C ILE A 44 1.51 7.06 7.45
N ARG A 45 1.04 7.17 8.69
CA ARG A 45 1.89 7.34 9.88
C ARG A 45 1.45 6.36 10.95
N CYS A 46 2.37 5.90 11.81
CA CYS A 46 1.99 5.12 12.98
C CYS A 46 1.13 5.95 13.93
N GLN A 47 0.12 5.34 14.55
CA GLN A 47 -0.71 6.00 15.57
C GLN A 47 0.04 6.22 16.90
N VAL A 48 1.09 5.45 17.16
CA VAL A 48 1.92 5.61 18.36
C VAL A 48 2.79 6.85 18.18
N SER A 49 2.56 7.89 18.98
CA SER A 49 3.22 9.21 18.81
C SER A 49 4.75 9.16 18.89
N VAL A 50 5.30 8.30 19.74
CA VAL A 50 6.75 8.09 19.87
C VAL A 50 7.33 7.26 18.71
N CYS A 51 6.49 6.54 17.97
CA CYS A 51 6.91 5.78 16.80
C CYS A 51 6.93 6.71 15.58
N GLN A 52 8.14 7.04 15.12
CA GLN A 52 8.35 7.92 13.97
C GLN A 52 8.12 7.23 12.62
N ALA A 53 7.59 5.99 12.61
CA ALA A 53 7.34 5.26 11.38
C ALA A 53 6.28 5.96 10.52
N MET A 54 6.66 6.29 9.29
CA MET A 54 5.78 6.86 8.28
C MET A 54 6.21 6.41 6.89
N ASN A 55 5.26 6.38 5.96
CA ASN A 55 5.55 6.18 4.54
C ASN A 55 4.77 7.20 3.70
N THR A 56 5.37 7.62 2.58
CA THR A 56 4.78 8.56 1.61
C THR A 56 5.04 8.04 0.21
N GLY A 57 4.09 8.21 -0.70
CA GLY A 57 4.12 7.57 -2.02
C GLY A 57 3.12 8.21 -2.97
N GLN A 58 3.15 7.77 -4.23
CA GLN A 58 2.24 8.21 -5.28
C GLN A 58 1.03 7.28 -5.31
N GLY A 59 -0.15 7.77 -4.96
CA GLY A 59 -1.34 6.95 -4.81
C GLY A 59 -1.39 6.18 -3.47
N GLN A 60 -2.59 5.74 -3.11
CA GLN A 60 -2.86 5.07 -1.84
C GLN A 60 -2.19 3.69 -1.76
N ASP A 61 -2.28 2.90 -2.82
CA ASP A 61 -1.76 1.52 -2.84
C ASP A 61 -0.24 1.48 -2.69
N ASP A 62 0.48 2.38 -3.34
CA ASP A 62 1.95 2.47 -3.22
C ASP A 62 2.36 2.84 -1.79
N VAL A 63 1.60 3.73 -1.15
CA VAL A 63 1.83 4.09 0.26
C VAL A 63 1.62 2.88 1.16
N ILE A 64 0.59 2.08 0.92
CA ILE A 64 0.32 0.88 1.69
C ILE A 64 1.39 -0.19 1.45
N ARG A 65 1.81 -0.42 0.19
CA ARG A 65 2.89 -1.36 -0.14
C ARG A 65 4.20 -0.97 0.54
N GLY A 66 4.57 0.30 0.46
CA GLY A 66 5.77 0.81 1.13
C GLY A 66 5.67 0.72 2.66
N TRP A 67 4.50 0.99 3.23
CA TRP A 67 4.24 0.81 4.66
C TRP A 67 4.37 -0.66 5.11
N ASN A 68 3.80 -1.58 4.35
CA ASN A 68 3.90 -3.01 4.63
C ASN A 68 5.36 -3.44 4.58
N ARG A 69 6.12 -2.99 3.58
CA ARG A 69 7.56 -3.25 3.48
C ARG A 69 8.35 -2.67 4.66
N LEU A 70 8.06 -1.43 5.07
CA LEU A 70 8.65 -0.80 6.25
C LEU A 70 8.34 -1.58 7.54
N SER A 71 7.13 -2.12 7.63
CA SER A 71 6.63 -2.80 8.83
C SER A 71 7.09 -4.26 8.93
N THR A 72 7.47 -4.90 7.81
CA THR A 72 8.00 -6.27 7.79
C THR A 72 9.53 -6.33 7.79
N HIS A 73 10.22 -5.39 7.15
CA HIS A 73 11.67 -5.48 6.97
C HIS A 73 12.45 -4.67 8.00
N LEU A 74 13.45 -5.31 8.59
CA LEU A 74 14.54 -4.67 9.31
C LEU A 74 15.45 -3.99 8.27
N TYR A 75 15.15 -2.76 7.85
CA TYR A 75 16.19 -1.98 7.18
C TYR A 75 17.27 -1.71 8.24
N ARG A 76 18.43 -2.35 8.05
CA ARG A 76 19.66 -2.13 8.82
C ARG A 76 20.29 -0.81 8.40
#